data_AF-A0A5K1I927-F1
#
_entry.id   AF-A0A5K1I927-F1
#
_cell.length_a   1.000
_cell.length_b   1.000
_cell.length_c   1.000
_cell.angle_alpha   90.00
_cell.angle_beta   90.00
_cell.angle_gamma   90.00
#
_symmetry.space_group_name_H-M   'P 1'
#
loop_
_entity.id
_entity.type
_entity.pdbx_description
1 polymer ?
#
loop_
_entity_poly.entity_id
_entity_poly.type
_entity_poly.pdbx_seq_one_letter_code
_entity_poly.pdbx_strand_id
1 'polypeptide(L)'
;MAKPIDYDERWYQLLDKAAGGNRSDLDDMPAQKAETAIMSAFRRYLLAHYCDQVKNELGPALRPEKDADALRMRVMALHHWKFSEVEKLNSSALIAALNEQLAHLTLPPEAIQTVENLMDRRPNLKAALDHHRSQEPGVR
;
A
#
# COMPACT_ATOMS: atom_id res chain seq x y z
N MET A 1 -0.02 17.81 -17.18
CA MET A 1 -1.16 17.21 -16.45
C MET A 1 -0.68 15.88 -15.89
N ALA A 2 -0.75 15.67 -14.58
CA ALA A 2 -0.42 14.38 -14.00
C ALA A 2 -1.43 13.34 -14.52
N LYS A 3 -0.96 12.16 -14.94
CA LYS A 3 -1.84 11.07 -15.35
C LYS A 3 -2.70 10.66 -14.13
N PRO A 4 -4.02 10.51 -14.27
CA PRO A 4 -4.85 10.03 -13.18
C PRO A 4 -4.35 8.67 -12.70
N ILE A 5 -4.37 8.44 -11.37
CA ILE A 5 -3.90 7.20 -10.77
C ILE A 5 -4.89 6.09 -11.12
N ASP A 6 -4.40 5.04 -11.78
CA ASP A 6 -5.19 3.84 -12.07
C ASP A 6 -5.04 2.85 -10.89
N TYR A 7 -6.04 2.89 -10.00
CA TYR A 7 -6.06 2.07 -8.79
C TYR A 7 -6.25 0.58 -9.11
N ASP A 8 -7.04 0.26 -10.13
CA ASP A 8 -7.32 -1.11 -10.55
C ASP A 8 -6.06 -1.77 -11.13
N GLU A 9 -5.38 -1.09 -12.08
CA GLU A 9 -4.13 -1.57 -12.65
C GLU A 9 -3.10 -1.84 -11.55
N ARG A 10 -2.93 -0.88 -10.63
CA ARG A 10 -1.97 -0.98 -9.53
C ARG A 10 -2.30 -2.15 -8.61
N TRP A 11 -3.56 -2.32 -8.24
CA TRP A 11 -4.01 -3.42 -7.38
C TRP A 11 -3.76 -4.78 -8.04
N TYR A 12 -4.16 -4.94 -9.29
CA TYR A 12 -4.01 -6.21 -10.00
C TYR A 12 -2.56 -6.59 -10.23
N GLN A 13 -1.68 -5.65 -10.56
CA GLN A 13 -0.24 -5.92 -10.66
C GLN A 13 0.37 -6.41 -9.33
N LEU A 14 -0.12 -5.89 -8.20
CA LEU A 14 0.33 -6.34 -6.87
C LEU A 14 -0.21 -7.72 -6.51
N LEU A 15 -1.47 -8.01 -6.86
CA LEU A 15 -2.07 -9.33 -6.71
C LEU A 15 -1.37 -10.39 -7.56
N ASP A 16 -1.11 -10.09 -8.84
CA ASP A 16 -0.40 -10.98 -9.75
C ASP A 16 0.97 -11.35 -9.15
N LYS A 17 1.73 -10.35 -8.69
CA LYS A 17 3.02 -10.57 -8.02
C LYS A 17 2.89 -11.39 -6.74
N ALA A 18 1.88 -11.13 -5.92
CA ALA A 18 1.68 -11.85 -4.66
C ALA A 18 1.24 -13.31 -4.87
N ALA A 19 0.53 -13.58 -5.97
CA ALA A 19 0.11 -14.92 -6.37
C ALA A 19 1.22 -15.72 -7.09
N GLY A 20 2.34 -15.08 -7.45
CA GLY A 20 3.46 -15.73 -8.14
C GLY A 20 3.50 -15.51 -9.66
N GLY A 21 2.67 -14.60 -10.18
CA GLY A 21 2.65 -14.17 -11.58
C GLY A 21 1.24 -14.01 -12.13
N ASN A 22 0.26 -14.73 -11.59
CA ASN A 22 -1.13 -14.71 -12.04
C ASN A 22 -2.11 -14.74 -10.87
N ARG A 23 -2.93 -13.70 -10.72
CA ARG A 23 -3.92 -13.63 -9.63
C ARG A 23 -5.00 -14.72 -9.68
N SER A 24 -5.27 -15.33 -10.84
CA SER A 24 -6.23 -16.44 -10.94
C SER A 24 -5.79 -17.66 -10.10
N ASP A 25 -4.48 -17.81 -9.88
CA ASP A 25 -3.93 -18.91 -9.08
C ASP A 25 -4.36 -18.81 -7.60
N LEU A 26 -4.86 -17.65 -7.14
CA LEU A 26 -5.37 -17.47 -5.78
C LEU A 26 -6.54 -18.41 -5.46
N ASP A 27 -7.35 -18.77 -6.46
CA ASP A 27 -8.52 -19.64 -6.27
C ASP A 27 -8.11 -21.11 -6.11
N ASP A 28 -6.95 -21.49 -6.66
CA ASP A 28 -6.39 -22.84 -6.56
C ASP A 28 -5.49 -23.04 -5.32
N MET A 29 -5.20 -21.95 -4.59
CA MET A 29 -4.38 -22.00 -3.37
C MET A 29 -5.19 -22.44 -2.14
N PRO A 30 -4.53 -23.07 -1.15
CA PRO A 30 -5.12 -23.22 0.18
C PRO A 30 -5.57 -21.86 0.73
N ALA A 31 -6.75 -21.79 1.34
CA ALA A 31 -7.38 -20.53 1.76
C ALA A 31 -6.44 -19.62 2.58
N GLN A 32 -5.68 -20.19 3.52
CA GLN A 32 -4.71 -19.44 4.33
C GLN A 32 -3.56 -18.84 3.50
N LYS A 33 -3.10 -19.55 2.47
CA LYS A 33 -2.07 -19.07 1.55
C LYS A 33 -2.61 -17.95 0.66
N ALA A 34 -3.84 -18.09 0.15
CA ALA A 34 -4.51 -17.05 -0.62
C ALA A 34 -4.71 -15.78 0.23
N GLU A 35 -5.19 -15.90 1.48
CA GLU A 35 -5.31 -14.78 2.40
C GLU A 35 -3.98 -14.07 2.65
N THR A 36 -2.91 -14.84 2.85
CA THR A 36 -1.57 -14.29 3.07
C THR A 36 -1.07 -13.53 1.84
N ALA A 37 -1.31 -14.06 0.64
CA ALA A 37 -0.95 -13.40 -0.61
C ALA A 37 -1.75 -12.09 -0.81
N ILE A 38 -3.06 -12.11 -0.59
CA ILE A 38 -3.91 -10.93 -0.73
C ILE A 38 -3.51 -9.87 0.31
N MET A 39 -3.25 -10.26 1.56
CA MET A 39 -2.79 -9.32 2.60
C MET A 39 -1.41 -8.72 2.25
N SER A 40 -0.51 -9.52 1.66
CA SER A 40 0.79 -9.03 1.18
C SER A 40 0.62 -8.00 0.05
N ALA A 41 -0.26 -8.26 -0.91
CA ALA A 41 -0.61 -7.31 -1.96
C ALA A 41 -1.21 -6.03 -1.35
N PHE A 42 -2.12 -6.17 -0.38
CA PHE A 42 -2.79 -5.04 0.28
C PHE A 42 -1.80 -4.14 1.02
N ARG A 43 -0.85 -4.69 1.79
CA ARG A 43 0.19 -3.88 2.44
C ARG A 43 1.06 -3.11 1.46
N ARG A 44 1.37 -3.70 0.31
CA ARG A 44 2.12 -3.03 -0.77
C ARG A 44 1.27 -1.96 -1.46
N TYR A 45 -0.04 -2.18 -1.54
CA TYR A 45 -0.99 -1.20 -2.04
C TYR A 45 -1.03 0.02 -1.13
N LEU A 46 -1.15 -0.17 0.20
CA LEU A 46 -1.04 0.90 1.20
C LEU A 46 0.29 1.65 1.07
N LEU A 47 1.42 0.95 0.93
CA LEU A 47 2.72 1.59 0.74
C LEU A 47 2.76 2.47 -0.51
N ALA A 48 2.17 2.04 -1.62
CA ALA A 48 2.12 2.81 -2.86
C ALA A 48 1.27 4.09 -2.70
N HIS A 49 0.13 3.99 -2.01
CA HIS A 49 -0.70 5.16 -1.67
C HIS A 49 0.03 6.14 -0.75
N TYR A 50 0.70 5.61 0.27
CA TYR A 50 1.51 6.44 1.17
C TYR A 50 2.65 7.13 0.44
N CYS A 51 3.26 6.46 -0.54
CA CYS A 51 4.27 7.06 -1.41
C CYS A 51 3.71 8.26 -2.18
N ASP A 52 2.52 8.12 -2.77
CA ASP A 52 1.86 9.22 -3.49
C ASP A 52 1.55 10.39 -2.56
N GLN A 53 1.08 10.12 -1.33
CA GLN A 53 0.87 11.15 -0.31
C GLN A 53 2.17 11.88 0.04
N VAL A 54 3.25 11.14 0.32
CA VAL A 54 4.56 11.72 0.65
C VAL A 54 5.12 12.54 -0.52
N LYS A 55 4.93 12.09 -1.76
CA LYS A 55 5.32 12.86 -2.96
C LYS A 55 4.55 14.17 -3.06
N ASN A 56 3.25 14.16 -2.77
CA ASN A 56 2.43 15.36 -2.76
C ASN A 56 2.86 16.34 -1.66
N GLU A 57 3.20 15.84 -0.46
CA GLU A 57 3.69 16.65 0.66
C GLU A 57 5.06 17.29 0.39
N LEU A 58 6.00 16.53 -0.20
CA LEU A 58 7.35 17.00 -0.50
C LEU A 58 7.42 17.90 -1.76
N GLY A 59 6.36 17.91 -2.56
CA GLY A 59 6.22 18.79 -3.72
C GLY A 59 7.26 18.55 -4.83
N PRO A 60 7.59 19.58 -5.65
CA PRO A 60 8.49 19.46 -6.81
C PRO A 60 9.96 19.15 -6.45
N ALA A 61 10.30 19.08 -5.15
CA ALA A 61 11.63 18.72 -4.69
C ALA A 61 12.02 17.27 -5.05
N LEU A 62 11.03 16.40 -5.24
CA LEU A 62 11.25 15.04 -5.73
C LEU A 62 11.10 14.99 -7.25
N ARG A 63 12.13 14.48 -7.93
CA ARG A 63 12.01 14.13 -9.34
C ARG A 63 10.94 13.04 -9.49
N PRO A 64 10.08 13.09 -10.52
CA PRO A 64 8.96 12.15 -10.71
C PRO A 64 9.33 10.66 -10.69
N GLU A 65 10.60 10.34 -10.98
CA GLU A 65 11.12 9.00 -11.22
C GLU A 65 11.62 8.28 -9.95
N LYS A 66 11.44 8.87 -8.76
CA LYS A 66 12.10 8.42 -7.52
C LYS A 66 11.12 8.12 -6.38
N ASP A 67 10.10 7.31 -6.65
CA ASP A 67 9.11 6.85 -5.65
C ASP A 67 9.76 6.21 -4.42
N ALA A 68 10.78 5.37 -4.64
CA ALA A 68 11.54 4.78 -3.56
C ALA A 68 12.23 5.83 -2.70
N ASP A 69 12.72 6.94 -3.27
CA ASP A 69 13.43 7.96 -2.51
C ASP A 69 12.48 8.77 -1.62
N ALA A 70 11.21 8.94 -2.03
CA ALA A 70 10.19 9.60 -1.20
C ALA A 70 9.96 8.83 0.12
N LEU A 71 9.71 7.53 0.01
CA LEU A 71 9.52 6.64 1.16
C LEU A 71 10.79 6.57 2.03
N ARG A 72 11.96 6.49 1.40
CA ARG A 72 13.25 6.47 2.09
C ARG A 72 13.50 7.76 2.86
N MET A 73 13.23 8.93 2.27
CA MET A 73 13.33 10.22 2.96
C MET A 73 12.41 10.27 4.19
N ARG A 74 11.20 9.71 4.08
CA ARG A 74 10.28 9.61 5.22
C ARG A 74 10.82 8.71 6.32
N VAL A 75 11.36 7.54 5.98
CA VAL A 75 12.01 6.63 6.95
C VAL A 75 13.19 7.32 7.64
N MET A 76 14.05 8.03 6.89
CA MET A 76 15.15 8.79 7.47
C MET A 76 14.67 9.86 8.45
N ALA A 77 13.60 10.58 8.11
CA ALA A 77 13.04 11.62 8.96
C ALA A 77 12.43 11.07 10.25
N LEU A 78 11.78 9.90 10.19
CA LEU A 78 11.11 9.28 11.34
C LEU A 78 12.08 8.55 12.28
N HIS A 79 13.05 7.83 11.71
CA HIS A 79 13.92 6.93 12.48
C HIS A 79 15.35 7.46 12.65
N HIS A 80 15.67 8.62 12.06
CA HIS A 80 17.00 9.22 12.06
C HIS A 80 18.11 8.32 11.49
N TRP A 81 17.73 7.39 10.60
CA TRP A 81 18.68 6.52 9.90
C TRP A 81 19.47 7.28 8.83
N LYS A 82 20.66 6.79 8.54
CA LYS A 82 21.49 7.32 7.45
C LYS A 82 20.93 6.86 6.10
N PHE A 83 21.15 7.68 5.07
CA PHE A 83 20.72 7.33 3.71
C PHE A 83 21.23 5.96 3.25
N SER A 84 22.48 5.62 3.55
CA SER A 84 23.10 4.34 3.18
C SER A 84 22.48 3.10 3.86
N GLU A 85 21.77 3.29 4.98
CA GLU A 85 21.03 2.23 5.68
C GLU A 85 19.66 2.04 5.02
N VAL A 86 19.04 3.17 4.66
CA VAL A 86 17.68 3.22 4.11
C VAL A 86 17.64 2.84 2.61
N GLU A 87 18.70 3.12 1.87
CA GLU A 87 18.82 2.78 0.43
C GLU A 87 18.69 1.26 0.19
N LYS A 88 19.14 0.45 1.16
CA LYS A 88 19.13 -1.02 1.09
C LYS A 88 17.77 -1.64 1.39
N LEU A 89 16.78 -0.85 1.83
CA LEU A 89 15.47 -1.36 2.20
C LEU A 89 14.66 -1.73 0.96
N ASN A 90 14.16 -2.96 0.94
CA ASN A 90 13.15 -3.39 -0.01
C ASN A 90 11.73 -3.00 0.48
N SER A 91 10.71 -3.24 -0.34
CA SER A 91 9.32 -2.87 0.00
C SER A 91 8.83 -3.48 1.32
N SER A 92 9.22 -4.72 1.64
CA SER A 92 8.83 -5.36 2.91
C SER A 92 9.45 -4.66 4.11
N ALA A 93 10.73 -4.28 4.01
CA ALA A 93 11.40 -3.53 5.05
C ALA A 93 10.87 -2.09 5.18
N LEU A 94 10.49 -1.45 4.07
CA LEU A 94 9.83 -0.15 4.09
C LEU A 94 8.45 -0.23 4.75
N ILE A 95 7.65 -1.27 4.47
CA ILE A 95 6.38 -1.51 5.17
C ILE A 95 6.59 -1.64 6.67
N ALA A 96 7.60 -2.41 7.09
CA ALA A 96 7.92 -2.57 8.51
C ALA A 96 8.36 -1.24 9.15
N ALA A 97 9.22 -0.48 8.48
CA ALA A 97 9.70 0.81 8.98
C ALA A 97 8.59 1.88 9.02
N LEU A 98 7.58 1.78 8.17
CA LEU A 98 6.47 2.73 8.08
C LEU A 98 5.16 2.17 8.67
N ASN A 99 5.23 1.13 9.50
CA ASN A 99 4.05 0.40 9.96
C ASN A 99 3.02 1.30 10.66
N GLU A 100 3.46 2.23 11.51
CA GLU A 100 2.55 3.17 12.21
C GLU A 100 1.89 4.16 11.23
N GLN A 101 2.64 4.63 10.24
CA GLN A 101 2.15 5.57 9.23
C GLN A 101 1.15 4.89 8.30
N LEU A 102 1.43 3.65 7.91
CA LEU A 102 0.50 2.84 7.13
C LEU A 102 -0.75 2.49 7.94
N ALA A 103 -0.62 2.21 9.24
CA ALA A 103 -1.77 1.94 10.10
C ALA A 103 -2.72 3.14 10.23
N HIS A 104 -2.23 4.38 10.13
CA HIS A 104 -3.08 5.58 10.16
C HIS A 104 -3.44 6.10 8.76
N LEU A 105 -3.04 5.39 7.69
CA LEU A 105 -3.38 5.79 6.34
C LEU A 105 -4.85 5.52 6.05
N THR A 106 -5.54 6.56 5.60
CA THR A 106 -6.90 6.44 5.07
C THR A 106 -6.84 6.35 3.55
N LEU A 107 -7.53 5.37 2.97
CA LEU A 107 -7.61 5.22 1.53
C LEU A 107 -8.78 6.03 0.96
N PRO A 108 -8.64 6.62 -0.25
CA PRO A 108 -9.74 7.26 -0.93
C PRO A 108 -10.82 6.23 -1.33
N PRO A 109 -12.10 6.63 -1.43
CA PRO A 109 -13.21 5.72 -1.72
C PRO A 109 -13.00 4.86 -2.98
N GLU A 110 -12.41 5.43 -4.03
CA GLU A 110 -12.14 4.72 -5.28
C GLU A 110 -11.12 3.58 -5.07
N ALA A 111 -10.10 3.79 -4.23
CA ALA A 111 -9.11 2.78 -3.92
C ALA A 111 -9.66 1.66 -3.02
N ILE A 112 -10.63 1.98 -2.15
CA ILE A 112 -11.38 0.99 -1.38
C ILE A 112 -12.20 0.13 -2.33
N GLN A 113 -12.96 0.75 -3.24
CA GLN A 113 -13.84 0.03 -4.17
C GLN A 113 -13.09 -0.97 -5.05
N THR A 114 -11.87 -0.64 -5.48
CA THR A 114 -10.99 -1.54 -6.23
C THR A 114 -10.71 -2.88 -5.51
N VAL A 115 -10.52 -2.85 -4.19
CA VAL A 115 -10.08 -4.03 -3.42
C VAL A 115 -11.22 -4.70 -2.65
N GLU A 116 -12.31 -3.97 -2.40
CA GLU A 116 -13.47 -4.36 -1.59
C GLU A 116 -14.06 -5.71 -2.01
N ASN A 117 -14.31 -5.91 -3.30
CA ASN A 117 -14.91 -7.15 -3.82
C ASN A 117 -14.15 -8.41 -3.42
N LEU A 118 -12.81 -8.33 -3.33
CA LEU A 118 -11.97 -9.47 -2.99
C LEU A 118 -11.77 -9.60 -1.47
N MET A 119 -11.65 -8.47 -0.76
CA MET A 119 -11.35 -8.44 0.67
C MET A 119 -12.59 -8.69 1.53
N ASP A 120 -13.76 -8.17 1.16
CA ASP A 120 -14.99 -8.29 1.96
C ASP A 120 -15.50 -9.72 2.09
N ARG A 121 -15.12 -10.59 1.15
CA ARG A 121 -15.46 -12.02 1.18
C ARG A 121 -14.71 -12.80 2.27
N ARG A 122 -13.73 -12.18 2.94
CA ARG A 122 -12.85 -12.85 3.91
C ARG A 122 -12.76 -12.01 5.19
N PRO A 123 -13.22 -12.52 6.36
CA PRO A 123 -13.36 -11.71 7.57
C PRO A 123 -12.11 -10.93 8.00
N ASN A 124 -10.93 -11.58 7.95
CA ASN A 124 -9.66 -10.96 8.33
C ASN A 124 -9.25 -9.82 7.38
N LEU A 125 -9.50 -10.00 6.08
CA LEU A 125 -9.19 -9.02 5.06
C LEU A 125 -10.17 -7.85 5.12
N LYS A 126 -11.45 -8.15 5.33
CA LYS A 126 -12.49 -7.14 5.56
C LYS A 126 -12.14 -6.24 6.73
N ALA A 127 -11.75 -6.81 7.88
CA ALA A 127 -11.36 -6.01 9.05
C ALA A 127 -10.16 -5.09 8.76
N ALA A 128 -9.17 -5.60 8.01
CA ALA A 128 -8.04 -4.78 7.57
C ALA A 128 -8.47 -3.66 6.62
N LEU A 129 -9.36 -3.93 5.65
CA LEU A 129 -9.88 -2.91 4.74
C LEU A 129 -10.69 -1.84 5.48
N ASP A 130 -11.58 -2.27 6.38
CA ASP A 130 -12.44 -1.40 7.17
C ASP A 130 -11.63 -0.43 8.06
N HIS A 131 -10.47 -0.86 8.55
CA HIS A 131 -9.54 -0.01 9.29
C HIS A 131 -9.01 1.18 8.46
N HIS A 132 -8.90 1.01 7.13
CA HIS A 132 -8.40 2.03 6.20
C HIS A 132 -9.51 2.76 5.45
N ARG A 133 -10.78 2.41 5.66
CA ARG A 133 -11.89 3.23 5.16
C ARG A 133 -11.86 4.57 5.89
N SER A 134 -12.13 5.67 5.17
CA SER A 134 -12.42 6.94 5.81
C SER A 134 -13.50 6.73 6.85
N GLN A 135 -13.13 6.77 8.13
CA GLN A 135 -14.11 7.16 9.13
C GLN A 135 -14.48 8.57 8.73
N GLU A 136 -15.69 8.76 8.21
CA GLU A 136 -16.24 10.11 8.14
C GLU A 136 -15.95 10.77 9.49
N PRO A 137 -15.46 12.03 9.53
CA PRO A 137 -15.48 12.76 10.78
C PRO A 137 -16.95 12.83 11.19
N GLY A 138 -17.34 11.89 12.05
CA GLY A 138 -18.65 11.83 12.64
C GLY A 138 -18.84 13.16 13.34
N VAL A 139 -19.80 13.93 12.83
CA VAL A 139 -20.48 14.99 13.55
C VAL A 139 -20.70 14.50 14.99
N ARG A 140 -19.96 15.08 15.94
CA ARG A 140 -20.35 15.37 17.33
C ARG A 140 -19.26 16.14 18.06
#